data_AF-A0A6B3F8E3-F1
#
_entry.id   AF-A0A6B3F8E3-F1
#
_cell.length_a   1.000
_cell.length_b   1.000
_cell.length_c   1.000
_cell.angle_alpha   90.00
_cell.angle_beta   90.00
_cell.angle_gamma   90.00
#
_symmetry.space_group_name_H-M   'P 1'
#
loop_
_entity.id
_entity.type
_entity.pdbx_description
1 polymer ?
#
loop_
_entity_poly.entity_id
_entity_poly.type
_entity_poly.pdbx_seq_one_letter_code
_entity_poly.pdbx_strand_id
1 'polypeptide(L)'
;YIQFFLTDVAVTVHGQTALLTCTENILSGAPAPEDEEGPGPLLGQLVVATNLFRRTAAGWRLWSHHASPVLTRDDDEEEGPDEESRGPGDATPA
;
A
#
# COMPACT_ATOMS: atom_id res chain seq x y z
N TYR A 1 -4.10 -14.68 6.16
CA TYR A 1 -3.70 -14.03 7.44
C TYR A 1 -3.53 -12.53 7.19
N ILE A 2 -3.82 -11.65 8.15
CA ILE A 2 -3.60 -10.18 8.01
C ILE A 2 -3.14 -9.59 9.35
N GLN A 3 -2.15 -8.70 9.31
CA GLN A 3 -1.64 -7.97 10.47
C GLN A 3 -1.46 -6.50 10.14
N PHE A 4 -1.79 -5.63 11.11
CA PHE A 4 -1.65 -4.18 11.01
C PHE A 4 -0.57 -3.72 11.99
N PHE A 5 0.37 -2.93 11.48
CA PHE A 5 1.31 -2.18 12.31
C PHE A 5 0.99 -0.70 12.15
N LEU A 6 0.27 -0.14 13.13
CA LEU A 6 -0.15 1.25 13.07
C LEU A 6 1.00 2.17 13.46
N THR A 7 1.32 3.12 12.59
CA THR A 7 2.25 4.22 12.87
C THR A 7 1.54 5.56 12.69
N ASP A 8 2.19 6.65 13.11
CA ASP A 8 1.70 8.02 12.89
C ASP A 8 0.27 8.26 13.41
N VAL A 9 -0.09 7.59 14.50
CA VAL A 9 -1.42 7.67 15.08
C VAL A 9 -1.63 9.05 15.69
N ALA A 10 -2.58 9.80 15.14
CA ALA A 10 -3.02 11.07 15.69
C ALA A 10 -4.53 11.03 15.95
N VAL A 11 -4.95 11.58 17.09
CA VAL A 11 -6.36 11.58 17.52
C VAL A 11 -6.76 12.99 17.92
N THR A 12 -7.88 13.46 17.38
CA THR A 12 -8.52 14.71 17.79
C THR A 12 -9.96 14.45 18.17
N VAL A 13 -10.40 14.97 19.32
CA VAL A 13 -11.77 14.79 19.83
C VAL A 13 -12.50 16.12 19.85
N HIS A 14 -13.67 16.17 19.22
CA HIS A 14 -14.57 17.31 19.21
C HIS A 14 -15.96 16.89 19.71
N GLY A 15 -16.23 17.16 21.00
CA GLY A 15 -17.50 16.79 21.64
C GLY A 15 -17.70 15.27 21.66
N GLN A 16 -18.69 14.79 20.90
CA GLN A 16 -19.02 13.37 20.79
C GLN A 16 -18.44 12.70 19.54
N THR A 17 -17.62 13.40 18.77
CA THR A 17 -16.96 12.86 17.56
C THR A 17 -15.46 12.85 17.78
N ALA A 18 -14.78 11.80 17.31
CA ALA A 18 -13.33 11.72 17.29
C ALA A 18 -12.86 11.42 15.87
N LEU A 19 -11.81 12.11 15.44
CA LEU A 19 -11.09 11.85 14.20
C LEU A 19 -9.75 11.21 14.58
N LEU A 20 -9.46 10.06 14.00
CA LEU A 20 -8.18 9.37 14.12
C LEU A 20 -7.58 9.24 12.73
N THR A 21 -6.33 9.67 12.57
CA THR A 21 -5.54 9.38 11.37
C THR A 21 -4.39 8.47 11.75
N CYS A 22 -4.03 7.55 10.86
CA CYS A 22 -2.86 6.70 11.04
C CYS A 22 -2.32 6.20 9.69
N THR A 23 -1.08 5.75 9.72
CA THR A 23 -0.51 4.91 8.68
C THR A 23 -0.76 3.45 9.06
N GLU A 24 -1.41 2.70 8.17
CA GLU A 24 -1.65 1.27 8.27
C GLU A 24 -0.58 0.54 7.44
N ASN A 25 0.45 0.01 8.11
CA ASN A 25 1.41 -0.88 7.49
C ASN A 25 0.83 -2.30 7.55
N ILE A 26 0.25 -2.74 6.44
CA ILE A 26 -0.52 -3.99 6.39
C ILE A 26 0.39 -5.10 5.85
N LEU A 27 0.43 -6.22 6.57
CA LEU A 27 1.09 -7.44 6.13
C LEU A 27 0.03 -8.54 5.96
N SER A 28 -0.19 -8.96 4.73
CA SER A 28 -1.18 -9.97 4.37
C SER A 28 -0.48 -11.24 3.90
N GLY A 29 -0.82 -12.39 4.47
CA GLY A 29 -0.31 -13.69 4.03
C GLY A 29 -1.32 -14.43 3.18
N ALA A 30 -0.89 -14.85 1.97
CA ALA A 30 -1.62 -15.76 1.11
C ALA A 30 -1.74 -17.16 1.76
N PRO A 31 -2.68 -18.00 1.30
CA PRO A 31 -2.71 -19.41 1.69
C PRO A 31 -1.34 -20.06 1.45
N ALA A 32 -0.91 -20.90 2.37
CA ALA A 32 0.29 -21.70 2.19
C ALA A 32 0.09 -22.68 1.01
N PRO A 33 1.14 -22.98 0.23
CA PRO A 33 1.12 -24.12 -0.67
C PRO A 33 0.75 -25.40 0.08
N GLU A 34 0.01 -26.30 -0.57
CA GLU A 34 -0.17 -27.66 -0.07
C GLU A 34 1.25 -28.25 0.06
N ASP A 35 1.65 -28.64 1.28
CA ASP A 35 2.95 -29.21 1.69
C ASP A 35 3.95 -28.27 2.41
N GLU A 36 3.64 -27.00 2.66
CA GLU A 36 4.51 -26.10 3.46
C GLU A 36 3.90 -25.73 4.83
N GLU A 37 4.69 -25.89 5.91
CA GLU A 37 4.33 -25.39 7.25
C GLU A 37 4.69 -23.91 7.38
N GLY A 38 3.67 -23.04 7.45
CA GLY A 38 3.87 -21.60 7.69
C GLY A 38 2.85 -20.73 6.96
N PRO A 39 2.96 -19.39 7.06
CA PRO A 39 2.21 -18.50 6.19
C PRO A 39 2.75 -18.60 4.76
N GLY A 40 1.87 -18.60 3.76
CA GLY A 40 2.25 -18.44 2.36
C GLY A 40 2.85 -17.06 2.07
N PRO A 41 3.11 -16.74 0.79
CA PRO A 41 3.72 -15.48 0.39
C PRO A 41 3.09 -14.25 1.07
N LEU A 42 3.95 -13.39 1.61
CA LEU A 42 3.54 -12.18 2.31
C LEU A 42 3.50 -10.98 1.35
N LEU A 43 2.42 -10.22 1.43
CA LEU A 43 2.19 -8.99 0.68
C LEU A 43 2.16 -7.81 1.66
N GLY A 44 3.08 -6.86 1.46
CA GLY A 44 3.13 -5.61 2.22
C GLY A 44 2.34 -4.51 1.52
N GLN A 45 1.57 -3.74 2.28
CA GLN A 45 0.85 -2.57 1.77
C GLN A 45 1.05 -1.38 2.71
N LEU A 46 1.32 -0.20 2.13
CA LEU A 46 1.38 1.06 2.85
C LEU A 46 0.10 1.84 2.56
N VAL A 47 -0.69 2.05 3.62
CA VAL A 47 -2.00 2.68 3.53
C VAL A 47 -2.08 3.81 4.55
N VAL A 48 -2.72 4.93 4.19
CA VAL A 48 -3.11 5.96 5.17
C VAL A 48 -4.61 5.91 5.38
N ALA A 49 -5.04 6.04 6.63
CA ALA A 49 -6.43 5.92 7.00
C ALA A 49 -6.91 7.10 7.83
N THR A 50 -8.17 7.48 7.58
CA THR A 50 -8.95 8.43 8.38
C THR A 50 -10.15 7.68 8.97
N ASN A 51 -10.20 7.60 10.29
CA ASN A 51 -11.21 6.91 11.06
C ASN A 51 -12.01 7.92 11.86
N LEU A 52 -13.31 8.02 11.59
CA LEU A 52 -14.23 8.85 12.34
C LEU A 52 -15.00 7.97 13.34
N PHE A 53 -14.99 8.34 14.62
CA PHE A 53 -15.72 7.65 15.67
C PHE A 53 -16.80 8.54 16.27
N ARG A 54 -17.93 7.94 16.63
CA ARG A 54 -19.01 8.58 17.38
C ARG A 54 -19.13 7.98 18.79
N ARG A 55 -19.23 8.82 19.81
CA ARG A 55 -19.49 8.40 21.19
C ARG A 55 -20.95 7.99 21.34
N THR A 56 -21.16 6.78 21.84
CA THR A 56 -22.47 6.23 22.21
C THR A 56 -22.51 5.93 23.71
N ALA A 57 -23.68 5.54 24.25
CA ALA A 57 -23.78 5.07 25.63
C ALA A 57 -22.90 3.83 25.92
N ALA A 58 -22.62 3.02 24.90
CA ALA A 58 -21.79 1.81 24.98
C ALA A 58 -20.32 2.06 24.57
N GLY A 59 -19.88 3.31 24.52
CA GLY A 59 -18.53 3.73 24.15
C GLY A 59 -18.40 4.25 22.72
N TRP A 60 -17.17 4.41 22.25
CA TRP A 60 -16.88 4.85 20.88
C TRP A 60 -17.24 3.77 19.87
N ARG A 61 -17.84 4.18 18.75
CA ARG A 61 -18.17 3.32 17.61
C ARG A 61 -17.63 3.96 16.34
N LEU A 62 -17.09 3.13 15.46
CA LEU A 62 -16.66 3.58 14.15
C LEU A 62 -17.89 4.10 13.38
N TRP A 63 -17.77 5.29 12.83
CA TRP A 63 -18.79 5.93 12.00
C TRP A 63 -18.37 5.95 10.53
N SER A 64 -17.08 6.21 10.26
CA SER A 64 -16.51 6.14 8.91
C SER A 64 -15.07 5.67 9.00
N HIS A 65 -14.66 4.90 8.00
CA HIS A 65 -13.27 4.52 7.76
C HIS A 65 -13.00 4.74 6.28
N HIS A 66 -12.02 5.59 5.99
CA HIS A 66 -11.53 5.83 4.64
C HIS A 66 -10.04 5.56 4.61
N ALA A 67 -9.61 4.66 3.74
CA ALA A 67 -8.24 4.23 3.62
C ALA A 67 -7.82 4.26 2.15
N SER A 68 -6.61 4.74 1.89
CA SER A 68 -6.07 4.88 0.54
C SER A 68 -4.61 4.43 0.47
N PRO A 69 -4.18 3.76 -0.61
CA PRO A 69 -2.79 3.39 -0.80
C PRO A 69 -1.91 4.65 -0.91
N VAL A 70 -0.73 4.58 -0.32
CA VAL A 70 0.32 5.58 -0.57
C VAL A 70 1.03 5.18 -1.85
N LEU A 71 0.82 5.94 -2.92
CA LEU A 71 1.52 5.75 -4.19
C LEU A 71 2.83 6.55 -4.14
N THR A 72 3.96 5.85 -4.19
CA THR A 72 5.23 6.45 -4.56
C THR A 72 5.25 6.58 -6.08
N ARG A 73 5.77 7.69 -6.61
CA ARG A 73 6.13 7.74 -8.03
C ARG A 73 7.37 6.89 -8.18
N ASP A 74 7.33 5.94 -9.10
CA ASP A 74 8.56 5.30 -9.56
C ASP A 74 9.30 6.39 -10.36
N ASP A 75 10.36 6.96 -9.79
CA ASP A 75 11.32 7.80 -10.55
C ASP A 75 12.25 6.91 -11.43
N ASP A 76 11.92 5.62 -11.57
CA ASP A 76 12.62 4.61 -12.36
C ASP A 76 11.92 4.34 -13.71
N GLU A 77 11.46 5.39 -14.39
CA GLU A 77 11.47 5.34 -15.86
C GLU A 77 12.95 5.40 -16.28
N GLU A 78 13.64 4.26 -16.25
CA GLU A 78 14.89 4.10 -16.98
C GLU A 78 14.58 4.43 -18.45
N GLU A 79 14.97 5.64 -18.89
CA GLU A 79 15.16 5.95 -20.30
C GLU A 79 16.19 4.95 -20.85
N GLY A 80 15.70 3.79 -21.30
CA GLY A 80 16.49 2.86 -22.08
C GLY A 80 17.08 3.62 -23.27
N PRO A 81 18.37 3.41 -23.60
CA PRO A 81 19.00 4.20 -24.65
C PRO A 81 18.22 4.05 -25.95
N ASP A 82 17.87 5.18 -26.56
CA ASP A 82 17.29 5.25 -27.89
C ASP A 82 18.22 4.54 -28.89
N GLU A 83 17.97 3.27 -29.20
CA GLU A 83 18.60 2.57 -30.33
C GLU A 83 17.96 3.06 -31.65
N GLU A 84 18.12 4.35 -31.93
CA GLU A 84 17.89 4.89 -33.27
C GLU A 84 19.17 4.71 -34.11
N SER A 85 19.02 4.00 -35.23
CA SER A 85 19.97 3.86 -36.34
C SER A 85 21.09 2.81 -36.25
N ARG A 86 20.73 1.54 -36.42
CA ARG A 86 21.52 0.62 -37.25
C ARG A 86 20.63 -0.03 -38.32
N GLY A 87 20.39 0.73 -39.39
CA GLY A 87 19.82 0.17 -40.61
C GLY A 87 20.74 -0.90 -41.22
N PRO A 88 20.20 -1.99 -41.79
CA PRO A 88 21.00 -3.01 -42.44
C PRO A 88 21.29 -2.57 -43.88
N GLY A 89 22.55 -2.37 -44.24
CA GLY A 89 22.91 -2.24 -45.64
C GLY A 89 24.21 -1.48 -45.92
N ASP A 90 25.34 -2.18 -45.80
CA ASP A 90 26.32 -2.14 -46.88
C ASP A 90 27.13 -3.44 -46.89
N ALA A 91 26.72 -4.35 -47.76
CA ALA A 91 27.54 -5.48 -48.17
C ALA A 91 27.60 -5.45 -49.69
N THR A 92 28.64 -4.83 -50.23
CA THR A 92 29.06 -5.05 -51.61
C THR A 92 30.48 -5.60 -51.61
N PRO A 93 30.70 -6.88 -51.97
CA PRO A 93 32.03 -7.39 -52.25
C PRO A 93 32.36 -7.35 -53.76
N ALA A 94 33.66 -7.17 -54.03
CA ALA A 94 34.43 -7.27 -55.29
C ALA A 94 34.35 -6.09 -56.28
#